data_AF-A0A0Q8NA42-F1
#
_entry.id   AF-A0A0Q8NA42-F1
#
_cell.length_a   1.000
_cell.length_b   1.000
_cell.length_c   1.000
_cell.angle_alpha   90.00
_cell.angle_beta   90.00
_cell.angle_gamma   90.00
#
_symmetry.space_group_name_H-M   'P 1'
#
loop_
_entity.id
_entity.type
_entity.pdbx_description
1 polymer ?
#
loop_
_entity_poly.entity_id
_entity_poly.type
_entity_poly.pdbx_seq_one_letter_code
_entity_poly.pdbx_strand_id
1 'polypeptide(L)'
;MKKKKVLIIIFISVIIFSIKLFCGVYIHDEFAGKHFFIKYRPILKWTFYSPLGQSDKKIEELSKEEQIEQKYFNEFVLDQGLSR
;
A
#
# COMPACT_ATOMS: atom_id res chain seq x y z
N MET A 1 23.29 -21.59 23.34
CA MET A 1 23.22 -21.29 21.88
C MET A 1 21.80 -21.18 21.32
N LYS A 2 20.84 -22.07 21.64
CA LYS A 2 19.49 -22.06 21.04
C LYS A 2 18.66 -20.80 21.34
N LYS A 3 18.70 -20.27 22.58
CA LYS A 3 17.97 -19.04 22.98
C LYS A 3 18.36 -17.79 22.17
N LYS A 4 19.66 -17.62 21.86
CA LYS A 4 20.15 -16.50 21.03
C LYS A 4 19.63 -16.59 19.59
N LYS A 5 19.52 -17.80 19.01
CA LYS A 5 18.94 -18.00 17.68
C LYS A 5 17.45 -17.65 17.64
N VAL A 6 16.69 -18.03 18.68
CA VAL A 6 15.26 -17.68 18.79
C VAL A 6 15.05 -16.17 18.86
N LEU A 7 15.87 -15.45 19.65
CA LEU A 7 15.80 -13.98 19.72
C LEU A 7 16.07 -13.31 18.37
N ILE A 8 17.05 -13.82 17.62
CA ILE A 8 17.35 -13.31 16.26
C ILE A 8 16.17 -13.52 15.32
N ILE A 9 15.52 -14.69 15.35
CA ILE A 9 14.34 -14.98 14.53
C ILE A 9 13.18 -14.05 14.88
N ILE A 10 12.91 -13.84 16.16
CA ILE A 10 11.86 -12.92 16.62
C ILE A 10 12.17 -11.49 16.14
N PHE A 11 13.41 -11.04 16.29
CA PHE A 11 13.82 -9.71 15.86
C PHE A 11 13.63 -9.51 14.34
N ILE A 12 14.07 -10.47 13.53
CA ILE A 12 13.89 -10.44 12.08
C ILE A 12 12.39 -10.43 11.72
N SER A 13 11.58 -11.25 12.40
CA SER A 13 10.13 -11.30 12.18
C SER A 13 9.46 -9.96 12.47
N VAL A 14 9.83 -9.28 13.57
CA VAL A 14 9.32 -7.96 13.93
C VAL A 14 9.71 -6.91 12.88
N ILE A 15 10.94 -6.96 12.36
CA ILE A 15 11.39 -6.05 11.29
C ILE A 15 10.57 -6.27 10.02
N ILE A 16 10.44 -7.52 9.55
CA ILE A 16 9.68 -7.84 8.34
C ILE A 16 8.22 -7.40 8.49
N PHE A 17 7.63 -7.66 9.65
CA PHE A 17 6.24 -7.26 9.93
C PHE A 17 6.08 -5.74 9.95
N SER A 18 7.04 -5.02 10.53
CA SER A 18 7.06 -3.55 10.52
C SER A 18 7.15 -3.01 9.10
N ILE A 19 8.06 -3.54 8.28
CA ILE A 19 8.16 -3.16 6.86
C ILE A 19 6.84 -3.42 6.13
N LYS A 20 6.18 -4.56 6.38
CA LYS A 20 4.88 -4.85 5.76
C LYS A 20 3.80 -3.84 6.14
N LEU A 21 3.77 -3.42 7.40
CA LEU A 21 2.79 -2.47 7.93
C LEU A 21 3.02 -1.03 7.46
N PHE A 22 4.28 -0.61 7.32
CA PHE A 22 4.63 0.79 7.01
C PHE A 22 5.08 1.02 5.57
N CYS A 23 5.37 -0.02 4.78
CA CYS A 23 5.75 0.15 3.38
C CYS A 23 4.69 -0.41 2.43
N GLY A 24 4.56 0.21 1.28
CA GLY A 24 3.60 -0.17 0.25
C GLY A 24 4.14 0.08 -1.14
N VAL A 25 3.39 -0.40 -2.12
CA VAL A 25 3.62 -0.16 -3.54
C VAL A 25 2.33 0.38 -4.13
N TYR A 26 2.41 1.47 -4.88
CA TYR A 26 1.28 1.92 -5.69
C TYR A 26 1.56 1.74 -7.18
N ILE A 27 0.49 1.57 -7.95
CA ILE A 27 0.54 1.42 -9.41
C ILE A 27 0.09 2.75 -10.01
N HIS A 28 0.93 3.34 -10.86
CA HIS A 28 0.57 4.55 -11.61
C HIS A 28 -0.22 4.18 -12.86
N ASP A 29 -1.25 4.97 -13.15
CA ASP A 29 -2.25 4.61 -14.15
C ASP A 29 -1.77 4.74 -15.60
N GLU A 30 -0.86 5.70 -15.88
CA GLU A 30 -0.42 5.98 -17.26
C GLU A 30 0.70 5.05 -17.78
N PHE A 31 1.43 4.34 -16.91
CA PHE A 31 2.61 3.55 -17.33
C PHE A 31 2.75 2.19 -16.63
N ALA A 32 1.74 1.74 -15.87
CA ALA A 32 1.80 0.53 -15.04
C ALA A 32 3.05 0.47 -14.13
N GLY A 33 3.65 1.63 -13.84
CA GLY A 33 4.84 1.77 -13.02
C GLY A 33 4.51 1.42 -11.58
N LYS A 34 5.30 0.52 -10.98
CA LYS A 34 5.19 0.18 -9.56
C LYS A 34 6.13 1.08 -8.76
N HIS A 35 5.56 1.90 -7.90
CA HIS A 35 6.30 2.85 -7.07
C HIS A 35 6.25 2.43 -5.61
N PHE A 36 7.41 2.22 -5.02
CA PHE A 36 7.54 1.94 -3.60
C PHE A 36 7.40 3.23 -2.78
N PHE A 37 6.66 3.17 -1.68
CA PHE A 37 6.49 4.31 -0.77
C PHE A 37 6.36 3.88 0.69
N ILE A 38 6.57 4.85 1.59
CA ILE A 38 6.37 4.70 3.03
C ILE A 38 4.98 5.25 3.37
N LYS A 39 4.14 4.42 3.97
CA LYS A 39 2.81 4.76 4.46
C LYS A 39 2.92 5.61 5.72
N TYR A 40 2.13 6.68 5.78
CA TYR A 40 2.08 7.56 6.95
C TYR A 40 1.47 6.90 8.21
N ARG A 41 0.64 5.85 8.03
CA ARG A 41 0.07 5.04 9.13
C ARG A 41 0.19 3.53 8.84
N PRO A 42 0.26 2.67 9.87
CA PRO A 42 0.40 1.24 9.68
C PRO A 42 -0.89 0.60 9.17
N ILE A 43 -0.84 -0.07 8.01
CA ILE A 43 -1.92 -0.94 7.53
C ILE A 43 -1.37 -2.19 6.86
N LEU A 44 -2.13 -3.29 6.87
CA LEU A 44 -1.70 -4.57 6.29
C LEU A 44 -1.66 -4.56 4.75
N LYS A 45 -2.37 -3.62 4.13
CA LYS A 45 -2.43 -3.47 2.68
C LYS A 45 -1.05 -3.06 2.13
N TRP A 46 -0.65 -3.76 1.08
CA TRP A 46 0.64 -3.59 0.43
C TRP A 46 0.53 -2.86 -0.90
N THR A 47 -0.44 -3.27 -1.73
CA THR A 47 -0.63 -2.71 -3.07
C THR A 47 -1.77 -1.71 -3.08
N PHE A 48 -1.57 -0.56 -3.71
CA PHE A 48 -2.56 0.50 -3.90
C PHE A 48 -2.68 0.81 -5.40
N TYR A 49 -3.90 1.01 -5.90
CA TYR A 49 -4.13 1.43 -7.28
C TYR A 49 -5.35 2.34 -7.35
N SER A 50 -5.48 3.13 -8.42
CA SER A 50 -6.65 3.97 -8.63
C SER A 50 -7.59 3.31 -9.65
N PRO A 51 -8.73 2.71 -9.21
CA PRO A 51 -9.75 2.25 -10.14
C PRO A 51 -10.25 3.36 -11.09
N LEU A 52 -10.31 4.61 -10.62
CA LEU A 52 -10.64 5.77 -11.44
C LEU A 52 -9.55 6.11 -12.45
N GLY A 53 -8.28 6.10 -12.05
CA GLY A 53 -7.21 6.41 -13.01
C GLY A 53 -7.05 5.32 -14.06
N GLN A 54 -7.41 4.07 -13.75
CA GLN A 54 -7.37 2.94 -14.67
C GLN A 54 -8.62 2.79 -15.56
N SER A 55 -9.69 3.54 -15.31
CA SER A 55 -10.94 3.43 -16.08
C SER A 55 -11.66 4.76 -16.21
N ASP A 56 -12.27 5.04 -17.36
CA ASP A 56 -13.08 6.25 -17.59
C ASP A 56 -14.41 6.29 -16.80
N LYS A 57 -14.54 5.45 -15.76
CA LYS A 57 -15.74 5.34 -14.93
C LYS A 57 -15.83 6.50 -13.93
N LYS A 58 -17.06 6.85 -13.55
CA LYS A 58 -17.31 7.71 -12.39
C LYS A 58 -17.23 6.90 -11.10
N ILE A 59 -16.98 7.56 -9.96
CA ILE A 59 -16.97 6.91 -8.63
C ILE A 59 -18.27 6.15 -8.35
N GLU A 60 -19.40 6.68 -8.83
CA GLU A 60 -20.74 6.12 -8.67
C GLU A 60 -20.93 4.80 -9.44
N GLU A 61 -20.12 4.59 -10.48
CA GLU A 61 -20.14 3.41 -11.35
C GLU A 61 -19.15 2.33 -10.89
N LEU A 62 -18.31 2.65 -9.91
CA LEU A 62 -17.42 1.70 -9.26
C LEU A 62 -18.20 0.80 -8.30
N SER A 63 -17.82 -0.47 -8.24
CA SER A 63 -18.25 -1.38 -7.18
C SER A 63 -17.86 -0.83 -5.81
N LYS A 64 -18.51 -1.31 -4.74
CA LYS A 64 -18.19 -0.86 -3.37
C LYS A 64 -16.73 -1.13 -3.02
N GLU A 65 -16.19 -2.24 -3.51
CA GLU A 65 -14.81 -2.65 -3.32
C GLU A 65 -13.84 -1.69 -4.02
N GLU A 66 -14.12 -1.30 -5.26
CA GLU A 66 -13.34 -0.32 -6.01
C GLU A 66 -13.44 1.08 -5.38
N GLN A 67 -14.59 1.48 -4.85
CA GLN A 67 -14.72 2.75 -4.11
C GLN A 67 -13.85 2.77 -2.85
N ILE A 68 -13.79 1.65 -2.13
CA ILE A 68 -12.91 1.48 -0.97
C ILE A 68 -11.45 1.54 -1.40
N GLU A 69 -11.09 0.90 -2.51
CA GLU A 69 -9.73 0.95 -3.05
C GLU A 69 -9.33 2.38 -3.43
N GLN A 70 -10.19 3.09 -4.14
CA GLN A 70 -9.97 4.48 -4.52
C GLN A 70 -9.79 5.36 -3.28
N LYS A 71 -10.56 5.12 -2.22
CA LYS A 71 -10.39 5.83 -0.94
C LYS A 71 -9.02 5.57 -0.32
N TYR A 72 -8.55 4.32 -0.32
CA TYR A 72 -7.20 3.99 0.16
C TYR A 72 -6.12 4.63 -0.70
N PHE A 73 -6.27 4.62 -2.02
CA PHE A 73 -5.33 5.26 -2.92
C PHE A 73 -5.26 6.77 -2.69
N ASN A 74 -6.41 7.42 -2.54
CA ASN A 74 -6.47 8.85 -2.23
C ASN A 74 -5.72 9.15 -0.91
N GLU A 75 -6.08 8.44 0.17
CA GLU A 75 -5.53 8.70 1.50
C GLU A 75 -4.01 8.44 1.60
N PHE A 76 -3.52 7.35 0.99
CA PHE A 76 -2.13 6.90 1.14
C PHE A 76 -1.17 7.37 0.05
N VAL A 77 -1.69 7.74 -1.12
CA VAL A 77 -0.87 8.06 -2.30
C VAL A 77 -1.13 9.49 -2.78
N LEU A 78 -2.38 9.80 -3.14
CA LEU A 78 -2.75 11.09 -3.75
C LEU A 78 -2.58 12.25 -2.76
N ASP A 79 -3.17 12.13 -1.57
CA ASP A 79 -3.16 13.17 -0.53
C ASP A 79 -1.75 13.40 0.03
N GLN A 80 -0.86 12.42 -0.13
CA GLN A 80 0.56 12.52 0.23
C GLN A 80 1.42 13.15 -0.88
N GLY A 81 0.81 13.49 -2.03
CA GLY A 81 1.49 14.09 -3.18
C GLY A 81 2.43 13.15 -3.92
N LEU A 82 2.26 11.84 -3.75
CA LEU A 82 3.13 10.81 -4.35
C LEU A 82 2.77 10.53 -5.82
N SER A 83 1.48 10.64 -6.17
CA SER A 83 0.98 10.52 -7.54
C SER A 83 0.48 11.90 -7.96
N ARG A 84 1.04 12.43 -9.06
CA ARG A 84 0.71 13.71 -9.67
C ARG A 84 0.24 13.50 -11.10
#